data_AF-A0A8J9SBX6-F1
#
_entry.id   AF-A0A8J9SBX6-F1
#
_cell.length_a   1.000
_cell.length_b   1.000
_cell.length_c   1.000
_cell.angle_alpha   90.00
_cell.angle_beta   90.00
_cell.angle_gamma   90.00
#
_symmetry.space_group_name_H-M   'P 1'
#
loop_
_entity.id
_entity.type
_entity.pdbx_description
1 polymer ?
#
loop_
_entity_poly.entity_id
_entity_poly.type
_entity_poly.pdbx_seq_one_letter_code
_entity_poly.pdbx_strand_id
1 'polypeptide(L)'
;LPNCQMKMMSGYKCHQYAAPDHLNVEKALQTIQRPTFFFGITERWEETICLFHQWYGGKIQPFEMRNNRPTLRSALNRSIDYHDVDMEFVPEAEKIFDQRLLAAGCLGTRSASIESHLHI
;
A
#
# COMPACT_ATOMS: atom_id res chain seq x y z
N LEU A 1 -0.65 -0.96 -16.29
CA LEU A 1 -1.33 -2.22 -16.67
C LEU A 1 -2.51 -2.37 -15.73
N PRO A 2 -3.72 -2.54 -16.24
CA PRO A 2 -4.88 -2.68 -15.37
C PRO A 2 -4.90 -4.07 -14.69
N ASN A 3 -5.62 -4.19 -13.58
CA ASN A 3 -5.74 -5.40 -12.75
C ASN A 3 -4.42 -5.95 -12.22
N CYS A 4 -3.34 -5.15 -12.18
CA CYS A 4 -2.01 -5.65 -11.86
C CYS A 4 -1.94 -6.19 -10.43
N GLN A 5 -2.53 -5.46 -9.48
CA GLN A 5 -2.53 -5.86 -8.08
C GLN A 5 -3.43 -7.07 -7.87
N MET A 6 -4.64 -7.05 -8.43
CA MET A 6 -5.58 -8.17 -8.34
C MET A 6 -5.07 -9.44 -8.99
N LYS A 7 -4.33 -9.34 -10.11
CA LYS A 7 -3.62 -10.47 -10.73
C LYS A 7 -2.61 -11.07 -9.77
N MET A 8 -1.75 -10.25 -9.16
CA MET A 8 -0.73 -10.74 -8.23
C MET A 8 -1.34 -11.35 -6.97
N MET A 9 -2.40 -10.75 -6.42
CA MET A 9 -3.16 -11.31 -5.30
C MET A 9 -3.82 -12.66 -5.64
N SER A 10 -4.15 -12.87 -6.91
CA SER A 10 -4.74 -14.11 -7.42
C SER A 10 -3.72 -15.13 -7.92
N GLY A 11 -2.41 -14.85 -7.79
CA GLY A 11 -1.32 -15.76 -8.19
C GLY A 11 -0.82 -15.63 -9.64
N TYR A 12 -1.28 -14.62 -10.37
CA TYR A 12 -0.85 -14.33 -11.74
C TYR A 12 0.29 -13.30 -11.75
N LYS A 13 1.13 -13.33 -12.78
CA LYS A 13 2.06 -12.22 -13.04
C LYS A 13 1.26 -10.99 -13.52
N CYS A 14 1.68 -9.79 -13.16
CA CYS A 14 1.02 -8.55 -13.58
C CYS A 14 0.81 -8.43 -15.12
N HIS A 15 1.80 -8.90 -15.88
CA HIS A 15 1.75 -8.89 -17.35
C HIS A 15 0.99 -10.07 -17.96
N GLN A 16 0.53 -11.03 -17.14
CA GLN A 16 -0.22 -12.20 -17.61
C GLN A 16 -1.68 -11.83 -17.83
N TYR A 17 -2.33 -12.49 -18.78
CA TYR A 17 -3.78 -12.47 -18.88
C TYR A 17 -4.40 -13.28 -17.73
N ALA A 18 -5.46 -12.74 -17.13
CA ALA A 18 -6.30 -13.42 -16.17
C ALA A 18 -7.75 -13.12 -16.56
N ALA A 19 -8.58 -14.16 -16.59
CA ALA A 19 -10.00 -13.99 -16.85
C ALA A 19 -10.65 -13.22 -15.67
N PRO A 20 -11.63 -12.33 -15.91
CA PRO A 20 -12.21 -11.49 -14.86
C PRO A 20 -12.79 -12.27 -13.67
N ASP A 21 -13.38 -13.44 -13.93
CA ASP A 21 -13.93 -14.36 -12.93
C ASP A 21 -12.86 -14.94 -11.99
N HIS A 22 -11.58 -14.91 -12.38
CA HIS A 22 -10.47 -15.33 -11.52
C HIS A 22 -10.00 -14.21 -10.57
N LEU A 23 -10.40 -12.96 -10.79
CA LEU A 23 -9.96 -11.79 -10.01
C LEU A 23 -10.94 -11.48 -8.89
N ASN A 24 -11.04 -12.37 -7.92
CA ASN A 24 -11.99 -12.27 -6.82
C ASN A 24 -11.52 -11.25 -5.75
N VAL A 25 -12.12 -10.06 -5.75
CA VAL A 25 -11.82 -8.97 -4.80
C VAL A 25 -12.06 -9.38 -3.35
N GLU A 26 -13.19 -10.04 -3.06
CA GLU A 26 -13.52 -10.48 -1.69
C GLU A 26 -12.45 -11.42 -1.13
N LYS A 27 -12.00 -12.40 -1.91
CA LYS A 27 -10.94 -13.33 -1.51
C LYS A 27 -9.60 -12.63 -1.30
N ALA A 28 -9.29 -11.63 -2.13
CA ALA A 28 -8.09 -10.80 -1.95
C ALA A 28 -8.18 -9.99 -0.65
N LEU A 29 -9.33 -9.38 -0.36
CA LEU A 29 -9.59 -8.66 0.90
C LEU A 29 -9.47 -9.57 2.12
N GLN A 30 -10.09 -10.75 2.09
CA GLN A 30 -9.95 -11.77 3.14
C GLN A 30 -8.48 -12.20 3.35
N THR A 31 -7.68 -12.24 2.28
CA THR A 31 -6.25 -12.56 2.36
C THR A 31 -5.48 -11.45 3.07
N ILE A 32 -5.67 -10.20 2.65
CA ILE A 32 -4.95 -9.07 3.26
C ILE A 32 -5.43 -8.75 4.67
N GLN A 33 -6.66 -9.14 5.06
CA GLN A 33 -7.17 -9.01 6.43
C GLN A 33 -6.47 -9.94 7.42
N ARG A 34 -5.85 -11.04 6.95
CA ARG A 34 -5.17 -12.00 7.84
C ARG A 34 -4.09 -11.31 8.67
N PRO A 35 -3.97 -11.63 9.97
CA PRO A 35 -2.98 -11.00 10.85
C PRO A 35 -1.53 -11.34 10.48
N THR A 36 -1.32 -12.37 9.65
CA THR A 36 0.00 -12.78 9.14
C THR A 36 0.35 -12.15 7.80
N PHE A 37 -0.55 -11.38 7.18
CA PHE A 37 -0.33 -10.80 5.86
C PHE A 37 0.08 -9.33 5.99
N PHE A 38 1.37 -9.05 5.90
CA PHE A 38 1.86 -7.68 5.81
C PHE A 38 1.79 -7.14 4.38
N PHE A 39 1.34 -5.89 4.28
CA PHE A 39 1.44 -5.09 3.07
C PHE A 39 1.61 -3.61 3.45
N GLY A 40 2.13 -2.84 2.50
CA GLY A 40 2.30 -1.40 2.61
C GLY A 40 1.84 -0.68 1.35
N ILE A 41 1.80 0.65 1.42
CA ILE A 41 1.37 1.53 0.34
C ILE A 41 2.53 2.46 0.00
N THR A 42 2.95 2.45 -1.26
CA THR A 42 4.13 3.19 -1.74
C THR A 42 4.01 4.70 -1.50
N GLU A 43 2.82 5.26 -1.69
CA GLU A 43 2.49 6.67 -1.47
C GLU A 43 2.48 7.06 0.02
N ARG A 44 2.45 6.07 0.92
CA ARG A 44 2.44 6.21 2.38
C ARG A 44 3.62 5.45 2.98
N TRP A 45 4.79 5.79 2.47
CA TRP A 45 6.02 5.06 2.71
C TRP A 45 6.44 5.11 4.19
N GLU A 46 6.43 6.29 4.81
CA GLU A 46 6.80 6.44 6.22
C GLU A 46 5.91 5.61 7.14
N GLU A 47 4.59 5.63 6.91
CA GLU A 47 3.65 4.82 7.68
C GLU A 47 3.85 3.32 7.43
N THR A 48 4.18 2.92 6.20
CA THR A 48 4.52 1.54 5.85
C THR A 48 5.75 1.05 6.62
N ILE A 49 6.80 1.87 6.71
CA ILE A 49 8.02 1.54 7.46
C ILE A 49 7.72 1.46 8.96
N CYS A 50 6.95 2.41 9.52
CA CYS A 50 6.51 2.32 10.91
C CYS A 50 5.77 1.00 11.17
N LEU A 51 4.78 0.66 10.33
CA LEU A 51 3.99 -0.56 10.50
C LEU A 51 4.85 -1.81 10.41
N PHE A 52 5.82 -1.83 9.49
CA PHE A 52 6.77 -2.94 9.36
C PHE A 52 7.54 -3.17 10.67
N HIS A 53 8.08 -2.11 11.28
CA HIS A 53 8.83 -2.21 12.53
C HIS A 53 7.94 -2.51 13.75
N GLN A 54 6.68 -2.09 13.75
CA GLN A 54 5.72 -2.50 14.79
C GLN A 54 5.41 -4.00 14.69
N TRP A 55 5.40 -4.56 13.48
CA TRP A 55 5.07 -5.98 13.30
C TRP A 55 6.26 -6.92 13.51
N TYR A 56 7.42 -6.58 12.97
CA TYR A 56 8.60 -7.44 12.99
C TYR A 56 9.67 -7.01 14.01
N GLY A 57 9.49 -5.85 14.65
CA GLY A 57 10.45 -5.28 15.58
C GLY A 57 11.61 -4.55 14.88
N GLY A 58 12.65 -4.26 15.67
CA GLY A 58 13.83 -3.52 15.21
C GLY A 58 13.69 -2.00 15.33
N LYS A 59 14.84 -1.32 15.26
CA LYS A 59 14.90 0.15 15.32
C LYS A 59 14.89 0.70 13.90
N ILE A 60 13.93 1.58 13.63
CA ILE A 60 13.87 2.38 12.41
C ILE A 60 15.19 3.13 12.23
N GLN A 61 15.74 3.07 11.03
CA GLN A 61 16.86 3.88 10.59
C GLN A 61 16.36 5.05 9.73
N PRO A 62 16.94 6.26 9.86
CA PRO A 62 16.49 7.42 9.09
C PRO A 62 16.49 7.23 7.57
N PHE A 63 17.41 6.43 7.04
CA PHE A 63 17.47 6.18 5.59
C PHE A 63 16.32 5.30 5.07
N GLU A 64 15.68 4.50 5.93
CA GLU A 64 14.55 3.64 5.57
C GLU A 64 13.29 4.47 5.31
N MET A 65 13.17 5.64 5.93
CA MET A 65 12.05 6.56 5.76
C MET A 65 12.03 7.26 4.39
N ARG A 66 13.10 7.16 3.61
CA ARG A 66 13.17 7.75 2.28
C ARG A 66 12.57 6.80 1.23
N ASN A 67 11.47 7.22 0.60
CA ASN A 67 10.93 6.52 -0.56
C ASN A 67 11.86 6.71 -1.79
N ASN A 68 12.61 5.67 -2.16
CA ASN A 68 13.50 5.67 -3.33
C ASN A 68 12.82 5.27 -4.65
N ARG A 69 11.53 4.91 -4.60
CA ARG A 69 10.73 4.50 -5.78
C ARG A 69 9.36 5.20 -5.75
N PRO A 70 9.32 6.53 -5.81
CA PRO A 70 8.06 7.25 -5.85
C PRO A 70 7.26 6.87 -7.09
N THR A 71 5.95 6.67 -6.93
CA THR A 71 5.07 6.38 -8.05
C THR A 71 4.96 7.59 -8.96
N LEU A 72 5.40 7.46 -10.22
CA LEU A 72 5.07 8.41 -11.28
C LEU A 72 3.68 8.07 -11.81
N ARG A 73 2.64 8.72 -11.25
CA ARG A 73 1.28 8.64 -11.82
C ARG A 73 1.23 9.44 -13.12
N SER A 74 1.51 8.80 -14.26
CA SER A 74 1.06 9.35 -15.53
C SER A 74 -0.46 9.19 -15.60
N ALA A 75 -1.16 10.25 -15.99
CA ALA A 75 -2.60 10.16 -16.25
C ALA A 75 -2.79 9.17 -17.40
N LEU A 76 -3.22 7.94 -17.07
CA LEU A 76 -3.61 6.96 -18.07
C LEU A 76 -4.73 7.58 -18.90
N ASN A 77 -4.56 7.63 -20.22
CA ASN A 77 -5.61 8.03 -21.14
C ASN A 77 -6.73 6.98 -21.02
N ARG A 78 -7.80 7.33 -20.28
CA ARG A 78 -8.88 6.42 -19.86
C ARG A 78 -9.86 6.10 -21.00
N SER A 79 -9.43 6.20 -22.26
CA SER A 79 -10.29 6.02 -23.43
C SER A 79 -10.56 4.56 -23.80
N ILE A 80 -10.10 3.61 -23.00
CA ILE A 80 -10.36 2.17 -23.20
C ILE A 80 -11.28 1.72 -22.07
N ASP A 81 -12.47 1.23 -22.44
CA ASP A 81 -13.44 0.56 -21.57
C ASP A 81 -12.87 -0.78 -21.09
N TYR A 82 -11.98 -0.71 -20.10
CA TYR A 82 -11.38 -1.86 -19.45
C TYR A 82 -11.81 -1.85 -17.98
N HIS A 83 -12.47 -2.93 -17.55
CA HIS A 83 -12.84 -3.10 -16.15
C HIS A 83 -11.57 -3.39 -15.31
N ASP A 84 -11.12 -2.34 -14.63
CA ASP A 84 -9.97 -2.36 -13.73
C ASP A 84 -10.44 -2.60 -12.29
N VAL A 85 -10.52 -3.88 -11.87
CA VAL A 85 -10.89 -4.30 -10.51
C VAL A 85 -9.90 -3.84 -9.45
N ASP A 86 -8.70 -3.37 -9.82
CA ASP A 86 -7.81 -2.69 -8.87
C ASP A 86 -8.50 -1.42 -8.31
N MET A 87 -9.41 -0.79 -9.06
CA MET A 87 -10.19 0.38 -8.62
C MET A 87 -11.21 0.04 -7.52
N GLU A 88 -11.59 -1.23 -7.37
CA GLU A 88 -12.43 -1.71 -6.28
C GLU A 88 -11.58 -2.21 -5.10
N PHE A 89 -10.51 -2.94 -5.39
CA PHE A 89 -9.64 -3.52 -4.36
C PHE A 89 -8.83 -2.48 -3.58
N VAL A 90 -8.20 -1.51 -4.26
CA VAL A 90 -7.25 -0.58 -3.64
C VAL A 90 -7.90 0.29 -2.55
N PRO A 91 -9.08 0.92 -2.77
CA PRO A 91 -9.72 1.73 -1.72
C PRO A 91 -10.08 0.92 -0.47
N GLU A 92 -10.48 -0.34 -0.63
CA GLU A 92 -10.78 -1.21 0.52
C GLU A 92 -9.49 -1.68 1.23
N ALA A 93 -8.42 -1.95 0.47
CA ALA A 93 -7.10 -2.24 1.03
C ALA A 93 -6.53 -1.05 1.82
N GLU A 94 -6.75 0.18 1.34
CA GLU A 94 -6.40 1.42 2.05
C GLU A 94 -7.10 1.53 3.41
N LYS A 95 -8.40 1.21 3.50
CA LYS A 95 -9.13 1.20 4.78
C LYS A 95 -8.54 0.18 5.77
N ILE A 96 -8.19 -1.02 5.29
CA ILE A 96 -7.56 -2.05 6.13
C ILE A 96 -6.17 -1.59 6.60
N PHE A 97 -5.42 -0.92 5.72
CA PHE A 97 -4.13 -0.33 6.06
C PHE A 97 -4.28 0.75 7.14
N ASP A 98 -5.25 1.67 7.01
CA ASP A 98 -5.54 2.69 8.02
C ASP A 98 -5.87 2.10 9.40
N GLN A 99 -6.69 1.05 9.43
CA GLN A 99 -7.02 0.36 10.68
C GLN A 99 -5.78 -0.23 11.35
N ARG A 100 -4.86 -0.80 10.56
CA ARG A 100 -3.59 -1.36 11.06
C ARG A 100 -2.66 -0.27 11.58
N LEU A 101 -2.58 0.85 10.87
CA LEU A 101 -1.80 2.00 11.32
C LEU A 101 -2.34 2.56 12.63
N LEU A 102 -3.67 2.66 12.77
CA LEU A 102 -4.29 3.13 14.02
C LEU A 102 -3.94 2.18 15.17
N ALA A 103 -4.12 0.88 14.97
CA ALA A 103 -3.83 -0.14 15.99
C ALA A 103 -2.35 -0.17 16.39
N ALA A 104 -1.45 0.14 15.45
CA ALA A 104 0.00 0.16 15.66
C ALA A 104 0.56 1.51 16.14
N GLY A 105 -0.28 2.55 16.25
CA GLY A 105 0.18 3.90 16.58
C GLY A 105 1.04 4.55 15.49
N CYS A 106 0.87 4.13 14.24
CA CYS A 106 1.65 4.59 13.07
C CYS A 106 0.91 5.61 12.20
N LEU A 107 -0.31 6.02 12.56
CA LEU A 107 -1.01 7.09 11.84
C LEU A 107 -0.31 8.42 12.08
N GLY A 108 0.40 8.90 11.06
CA GLY A 108 0.93 10.26 11.01
C GLY A 108 1.73 10.66 12.25
N THR A 109 2.93 10.10 12.43
CA THR A 109 4.02 10.86 13.06
C THR A 109 4.45 11.99 12.13
N ARG A 110 3.54 12.92 11.85
CA ARG A 110 3.83 14.22 11.23
C ARG A 110 4.24 15.27 12.28
N SER A 111 4.76 14.84 13.42
CA SER A 111 5.26 15.75 14.45
C SER A 111 6.66 15.32 14.90
N ALA A 112 7.58 16.28 15.01
CA ALA A 112 8.94 16.18 15.57
C ALA A 112 10.17 16.08 14.63
N SER A 113 10.19 16.71 13.44
CA SER A 113 11.48 16.99 12.76
C SER A 113 11.60 18.33 12.00
N ILE A 114 10.70 19.30 12.21
CA ILE A 114 10.85 20.66 11.62
C ILE A 114 10.94 21.79 12.67
N GLU A 115 10.77 21.54 13.97
CA GLU A 115 10.86 22.58 15.02
C GLU A 115 12.17 22.56 15.85
N SER A 116 13.32 22.24 15.24
CA SER A 116 14.61 22.43 15.91
C SER A 116 15.63 23.26 15.12
N HIS A 117 15.21 23.94 14.05
CA HIS A 117 16.07 24.83 13.25
C HIS A 117 15.50 26.24 13.13
N LEU A 118 15.11 26.86 14.24
CA LEU A 118 14.96 28.31 14.29
C LEU A 118 15.19 28.90 15.70
N HIS A 119 16.34 28.63 16.30
CA HIS A 119 16.89 29.46 17.38
C HIS A 119 18.40 29.60 17.20
N ILE A 120 18.80 30.52 16.32
CA ILE A 120 19.95 31.43 16.48
C ILE A 120 19.54 32.76 15.84
#